data_AF-A0A9P0JYY7-F1
#
_entry.id   AF-A0A9P0JYY7-F1
#
_cell.length_a   1.000
_cell.length_b   1.000
_cell.length_c   1.000
_cell.angle_alpha   90.00
_cell.angle_beta   90.00
_cell.angle_gamma   90.00
#
_symmetry.space_group_name_H-M   'P 1'
#
loop_
_entity.id
_entity.type
_entity.pdbx_description
1 polymer ?
#
loop_
_entity_poly.entity_id
_entity_poly.type
_entity_poly.pdbx_seq_one_letter_code
_entity_poly.pdbx_strand_id
1 'polypeptide(L)' 'MGSLWIFFKTIRKMTQEEKRKGNAIRIGNKKLTINGEEWKWNGSKDKLEKVGEKN' A
#
# COMPACT_ATOMS: atom_id res chain seq x y z
N MET A 1 10.56 -17.74 3.74
CA MET A 1 10.17 -16.66 2.79
C MET A 1 9.51 -15.55 3.59
N GLY A 2 10.12 -14.36 3.61
CA GLY A 2 9.76 -13.32 4.59
C GLY A 2 8.60 -12.41 4.19
N SER A 3 7.87 -11.93 5.19
CA SER A 3 6.75 -10.95 5.09
C SER A 3 7.05 -9.74 4.19
N LEU A 4 8.31 -9.32 4.09
CA LEU A 4 8.73 -8.20 3.25
C LEU A 4 8.50 -8.44 1.75
N TRP A 5 8.70 -9.67 1.27
CA TRP A 5 8.49 -10.00 -0.14
C TRP A 5 7.00 -9.94 -0.51
N ILE A 6 6.13 -10.41 0.40
CA ILE A 6 4.68 -10.35 0.24
C ILE A 6 4.23 -8.90 0.23
N PHE A 7 4.77 -8.07 1.12
CA PHE A 7 4.51 -6.62 1.11
C PHE A 7 4.81 -5.98 -0.25
N PHE A 8 6.03 -6.16 -0.78
CA PHE A 8 6.40 -5.57 -2.06
C PHE A 8 5.52 -6.06 -3.22
N LYS A 9 5.16 -7.36 -3.23
CA LYS A 9 4.27 -7.94 -4.25
C LYS A 9 2.89 -7.31 -4.21
N THR A 10 2.30 -7.16 -3.02
CA THR A 10 0.96 -6.58 -2.82
C THR A 10 0.95 -5.08 -3.15
N ILE A 11 1.92 -4.33 -2.65
CA ILE A 11 2.09 -2.89 -2.94
C ILE A 11 2.20 -2.67 -4.45
N ARG A 12 3.02 -3.46 -5.15
CA ARG A 12 3.24 -3.32 -6.59
C ARG A 12 1.95 -3.54 -7.38
N LYS A 13 1.14 -4.52 -6.98
CA LYS A 13 -0.14 -4.80 -7.64
C LYS A 13 -1.13 -3.65 -7.46
N MET A 14 -1.35 -3.20 -6.23
CA MET A 14 -2.23 -2.04 -5.98
C MET A 14 -1.71 -0.78 -6.65
N THR A 15 -0.40 -0.52 -6.58
CA THR A 15 0.20 0.66 -7.22
C THR A 15 -0.04 0.66 -8.73
N GLN A 16 0.03 -0.51 -9.40
CA GLN A 16 -0.28 -0.59 -10.83
C GLN A 16 -1.76 -0.33 -11.13
N GLU A 17 -2.67 -0.88 -10.32
CA GLU A 17 -4.11 -0.65 -10.48
C GLU A 17 -4.47 0.82 -10.28
N GLU A 18 -3.95 1.45 -9.23
CA GLU A 18 -4.18 2.85 -8.92
C GLU A 18 -3.51 3.79 -9.92
N LYS A 19 -2.32 3.43 -10.43
CA LYS A 19 -1.63 4.21 -11.47
C LYS A 19 -2.39 4.16 -12.79
N ARG A 20 -3.04 3.04 -13.11
CA ARG A 20 -3.92 2.92 -14.28
C ARG A 20 -5.19 3.77 -14.14
N LYS A 21 -5.69 3.97 -12.92
CA LYS A 21 -6.80 4.89 -12.64
C LYS A 21 -6.38 6.36 -12.66
N GLY A 22 -5.08 6.67 -12.71
CA GLY A 22 -4.56 8.03 -12.69
C GLY A 22 -4.36 8.60 -11.27
N ASN A 23 -4.43 7.75 -10.24
CA ASN A 23 -4.31 8.20 -8.85
C ASN A 23 -2.85 8.48 -8.46
N ALA A 24 -2.66 9.49 -7.61
CA ALA A 24 -1.36 9.84 -7.07
C ALA A 24 -0.93 8.84 -5.98
N ILE A 25 0.25 8.24 -6.13
CA ILE A 25 0.72 7.17 -5.24
C ILE A 25 2.07 7.54 -4.64
N ARG A 26 2.21 7.36 -3.33
CA ARG A 26 3.48 7.47 -2.60
C ARG A 26 3.77 6.18 -1.86
N ILE A 27 4.93 5.59 -2.09
CA ILE A 27 5.37 4.37 -1.42
C ILE A 27 6.41 4.76 -0.37
N GLY A 28 6.16 4.36 0.87
CA GLY A 28 7.07 4.50 2.00
C GLY A 28 7.49 3.15 2.56
N ASN A 29 8.31 3.18 3.61
CA ASN A 29 8.76 1.94 4.26
C ASN A 29 7.58 1.30 5.02
N LYS A 30 7.05 0.17 4.51
CA LYS A 30 5.85 -0.52 5.04
C LYS A 30 4.56 0.31 5.02
N LYS A 31 4.50 1.35 4.17
CA LYS A 31 3.36 2.26 4.03
C LYS A 31 3.11 2.60 2.57
N LEU A 32 1.86 2.89 2.24
CA LEU A 32 1.40 3.29 0.92
C LEU A 32 0.40 4.42 1.08
N THR A 33 0.54 5.49 0.31
CA THR A 33 -0.46 6.55 0.24
C THR A 33 -1.02 6.58 -1.17
N ILE A 34 -2.34 6.42 -1.31
CA ILE A 34 -3.05 6.48 -2.60
C ILE A 34 -4.05 7.62 -2.51
N ASN A 35 -3.92 8.63 -3.36
CA ASN A 35 -4.87 9.74 -3.44
C ASN A 35 -5.20 10.42 -2.09
N GLY A 36 -4.23 10.47 -1.18
CA GLY A 36 -4.42 11.01 0.19
C GLY A 36 -4.89 9.99 1.24
N GLU A 37 -5.24 8.77 0.84
CA GLU A 37 -5.50 7.66 1.75
C GLU A 37 -4.19 6.99 2.19
N GLU A 38 -3.95 6.83 3.49
CA GLU A 38 -2.80 6.12 4.02
C GLU A 38 -3.15 4.66 4.35
N TRP A 39 -2.33 3.75 3.82
CA TRP A 39 -2.40 2.31 3.96
C TRP A 39 -1.10 1.82 4.61
N LYS A 40 -1.18 0.99 5.64
CA LYS A 40 -0.02 0.47 6.38
C LYS A 40 0.01 -1.04 6.33
N TRP A 41 1.22 -1.59 6.18
CA TRP A 41 1.41 -3.03 6.19
C TRP A 41 1.26 -3.60 7.59
N ASN A 42 0.33 -4.53 7.75
CA ASN A 42 0.23 -5.38 8.92
C ASN A 42 1.02 -6.67 8.67
N GLY A 43 2.24 -6.73 9.19
CA GLY A 43 3.12 -7.90 9.03
C GLY A 43 2.65 -9.15 9.77
N SER A 44 1.74 -9.03 10.74
CA SER A 44 1.15 -10.19 11.42
C SER A 44 0.06 -10.86 10.61
N LYS A 45 -0.58 -10.12 9.70
CA LYS A 45 -1.66 -10.60 8.84
C LYS A 45 -1.28 -10.61 7.36
N ASP A 46 -0.02 -10.29 7.05
CA ASP A 46 0.53 -10.09 5.70
C ASP A 46 -0.43 -9.36 4.74
N LYS A 47 -1.00 -8.24 5.20
CA LYS A 47 -1.97 -7.45 4.43
C LYS A 47 -1.85 -5.95 4.69
N LEU A 48 -2.34 -5.15 3.74
CA LEU A 48 -2.45 -3.69 3.89
C LEU A 48 -3.76 -3.36 4.60
N GLU A 49 -3.67 -2.52 5.62
CA GLU A 49 -4.83 -1.99 6.35
C GLU A 49 -4.88 -0.48 6.13
N LYS A 50 -6.07 0.05 5.76
CA LYS A 50 -6.31 1.49 5.63
C LYS A 50 -6.24 2.10 7.03
N VAL A 51 -5.31 3.03 7.23
CA VAL A 51 -5.04 3.67 8.53
C VAL A 51 -5.76 5.00 8.66
N GLY A 52 -6.01 5.69 7.55
CA GLY A 52 -6.76 6.93 7.58
C GLY A 52 -6.94 7.56 6.21
N GLU A 53 -8.05 8.26 6.06
CA GLU A 53 -8.38 9.13 4.94
C GLU A 53 -8.28 10.54 5.51
N LYS A 54 -7.41 11.40 4.95
CA LYS A 54 -7.40 12.80 5.33
C LYS A 54 -8.69 13.42 4.79
N ASN A 55 -9.70 13.50 5.66
CA ASN A 55 -10.88 14.34 5.49
C ASN A 55 -10.46 15.80 5.64
#